data_AF-A0A023NB17-F1
#
_entry.id   AF-A0A023NB17-F1
#
_cell.length_a   1.000
_cell.length_b   1.000
_cell.length_c   1.000
_cell.angle_alpha   90.00
_cell.angle_beta   90.00
_cell.angle_gamma   90.00
#
_symmetry.space_group_name_H-M   'P 1'
#
loop_
_entity.id
_entity.type
_entity.pdbx_description
1 polymer ?
#
loop_
_entity_poly.entity_id
_entity_poly.type
_entity_poly.pdbx_seq_one_letter_code
_entity_poly.pdbx_strand_id
1 'polypeptide(L)'
;CKGSCAWSGKAPVSSPIKTCDKNDNPLSDVNTKSGCDGGSAYMCTDQSPWAVSDDLAYGFAAVKLSGKTESNWCCACYELTFTSGPVSGKKMVVQTTNTGGDLGDNHFDLAI
;
A
#
# COMPACT_ATOMS: atom_id res chain seq x y z
N CYS A 1 -7.40 -7.06 -3.48
CA CYS A 1 -6.65 -8.26 -3.01
C CYS A 1 -6.11 -8.00 -1.60
N LYS A 2 -5.60 -9.03 -0.91
CA LYS A 2 -4.73 -8.81 0.27
C LYS A 2 -3.39 -8.24 -0.21
N GLY A 3 -2.96 -7.09 0.35
CA GLY A 3 -1.68 -6.48 0.02
C GLY A 3 -0.49 -7.37 0.39
N SER A 4 0.57 -7.37 -0.42
CA SER A 4 1.71 -8.27 -0.21
C SER A 4 2.44 -8.02 1.11
N CYS A 5 2.42 -6.79 1.63
CA CYS A 5 3.02 -6.43 2.92
C CYS A 5 2.20 -6.90 4.13
N ALA A 6 1.03 -7.52 3.91
CA ALA A 6 0.19 -8.11 4.96
C ALA A 6 0.64 -9.51 5.36
N TRP A 7 1.61 -10.08 4.66
CA TRP A 7 2.20 -11.38 4.99
C TRP A 7 3.35 -11.23 5.98
N SER A 8 3.42 -12.15 6.94
CA SER A 8 4.53 -12.24 7.89
C SER A 8 5.87 -12.43 7.18
N GLY A 9 6.93 -11.83 7.72
CA GLY A 9 8.30 -12.02 7.24
C GLY A 9 8.66 -11.24 5.96
N LYS A 10 7.79 -10.35 5.47
CA LYS A 10 8.06 -9.54 4.27
C LYS A 10 9.07 -8.42 4.49
N ALA A 11 9.11 -7.85 5.69
CA ALA A 11 10.01 -6.76 6.09
C ALA A 11 10.20 -6.74 7.62
N PRO A 12 11.24 -6.07 8.15
CA PRO A 12 11.45 -5.90 9.58
C PRO A 12 10.49 -4.85 10.16
N VAL A 13 9.26 -5.27 10.46
CA VAL A 13 8.17 -4.42 10.97
C VAL A 13 7.65 -4.93 12.31
N SER A 14 7.02 -4.05 13.10
CA SER A 14 6.36 -4.45 14.35
C SER A 14 5.17 -5.38 14.13
N SER A 15 4.44 -5.17 13.03
CA SER A 15 3.39 -6.05 12.53
C SER A 15 3.21 -5.85 11.02
N PRO A 16 2.78 -6.87 10.26
CA PRO A 16 2.30 -6.68 8.89
C PRO A 16 1.13 -5.70 8.85
N ILE A 17 0.84 -5.15 7.66
CA ILE A 17 -0.35 -4.30 7.49
C ILE A 17 -1.62 -5.10 7.79
N LYS A 18 -2.66 -4.40 8.25
CA LYS A 18 -3.96 -5.01 8.51
C LYS A 18 -4.63 -5.40 7.19
N THR A 19 -5.44 -6.45 7.26
CA THR A 19 -6.38 -6.87 6.21
C THR A 19 -7.76 -6.98 6.81
N CYS A 20 -8.78 -6.87 5.97
CA CYS A 20 -10.17 -6.95 6.41
C CYS A 20 -10.91 -8.08 5.70
N ASP A 21 -12.01 -8.54 6.30
CA ASP A 21 -12.96 -9.42 5.63
C ASP A 21 -13.81 -8.64 4.59
N LYS A 22 -14.73 -9.32 3.92
CA LYS A 22 -15.60 -8.70 2.90
C LYS A 22 -16.53 -7.61 3.43
N ASN A 23 -16.70 -7.52 4.74
CA ASN A 23 -17.54 -6.55 5.42
C ASN A 23 -16.70 -5.46 6.10
N ASP A 24 -15.42 -5.35 5.74
CA ASP A 24 -14.46 -4.38 6.28
C ASP A 24 -14.10 -4.58 7.77
N ASN A 25 -14.33 -5.78 8.32
CA ASN A 25 -13.89 -6.09 9.68
C ASN A 25 -12.39 -6.48 9.67
N PRO A 26 -11.54 -5.86 10.53
CA PRO A 26 -10.14 -6.22 10.62
C PRO A 26 -9.93 -7.69 11.01
N LEU A 27 -9.06 -8.37 10.27
CA LEU A 27 -8.65 -9.74 10.52
C LEU A 27 -7.40 -9.77 11.39
N SER A 28 -7.44 -10.54 12.47
CA SER A 28 -6.27 -10.76 13.35
C SER A 28 -5.31 -11.83 12.83
N ASP A 29 -5.82 -12.77 12.02
CA ASP A 29 -5.00 -13.83 11.43
C ASP A 29 -4.29 -13.37 10.15
N VAL A 30 -3.01 -13.05 10.30
CA VAL A 30 -2.12 -12.69 9.19
C VAL A 30 -1.95 -13.80 8.14
N ASN A 31 -2.33 -15.05 8.43
CA ASN A 31 -2.25 -16.16 7.47
C ASN A 31 -3.54 -16.33 6.65
N THR A 32 -4.60 -15.57 6.93
CA THR A 32 -5.84 -15.63 6.14
C THR A 32 -5.52 -15.35 4.67
N LYS A 33 -5.98 -16.25 3.80
CA LYS A 33 -5.67 -16.25 2.37
C LYS A 33 -6.30 -15.03 1.68
N SER A 34 -5.60 -14.48 0.68
CA SER A 34 -6.10 -13.38 -0.15
C SER A 34 -7.41 -13.75 -0.84
N GLY A 35 -8.38 -12.84 -0.84
CA GLY A 35 -9.62 -12.99 -1.61
C GLY A 35 -9.38 -13.14 -3.12
N CYS A 36 -8.28 -12.61 -3.64
CA CYS A 36 -7.89 -12.80 -5.05
C CYS A 36 -7.37 -14.20 -5.36
N ASP A 37 -7.03 -14.98 -4.33
CA ASP A 37 -6.60 -16.38 -4.46
C ASP A 37 -7.67 -17.34 -3.91
N GLY A 38 -8.93 -16.89 -3.84
CA GLY A 38 -10.06 -17.68 -3.31
C GLY A 38 -10.14 -17.75 -1.78
N GLY A 39 -9.46 -16.85 -1.07
CA GLY A 39 -9.56 -16.68 0.38
C GLY A 39 -10.58 -15.62 0.81
N SER A 40 -10.39 -15.06 2.00
CA SER A 40 -11.32 -14.10 2.62
C SER A 40 -10.64 -12.85 3.19
N ALA A 41 -9.36 -12.63 2.93
CA ALA A 41 -8.66 -11.39 3.30
C ALA A 41 -8.58 -10.41 2.13
N TYR A 42 -8.96 -9.17 2.39
CA TYR A 42 -8.99 -8.04 1.46
C TYR A 42 -8.20 -6.87 2.05
N MET A 43 -7.97 -5.85 1.22
CA MET A 43 -7.51 -4.54 1.69
C MET A 43 -8.64 -3.89 2.50
N CYS A 44 -8.31 -3.26 3.63
CA CYS A 44 -9.28 -2.51 4.43
C CYS A 44 -9.61 -1.17 3.77
N THR A 45 -10.84 -0.70 3.93
CA THR A 45 -11.32 0.60 3.39
C THR A 45 -10.63 1.78 4.06
N ASP A 46 -10.16 1.63 5.30
CA ASP A 46 -9.34 2.65 5.98
C ASP A 46 -7.94 2.84 5.37
N GLN A 47 -7.57 1.99 4.40
CA GLN A 47 -6.37 2.15 3.58
C GLN A 47 -6.63 2.93 2.28
N SER A 48 -7.66 3.80 2.27
CA SER A 48 -7.94 4.77 1.21
C SER A 48 -7.21 6.11 1.45
N PRO A 49 -6.99 6.92 0.40
CA PRO A 49 -6.30 8.19 0.52
C PRO A 49 -7.24 9.29 1.03
N TRP A 50 -6.67 10.32 1.65
CA TRP A 50 -7.41 11.49 2.11
C TRP A 50 -6.59 12.77 1.97
N ALA A 51 -7.28 13.89 1.72
CA ALA A 51 -6.68 15.21 1.70
C ALA A 51 -6.47 15.71 3.14
N VAL A 52 -5.26 16.22 3.41
CA VAL A 52 -4.92 16.96 4.63
C VAL A 52 -5.14 18.45 4.42
N SER A 53 -4.87 18.92 3.21
CA SER A 53 -5.14 20.28 2.72
C SER A 53 -5.28 20.25 1.19
N ASP A 54 -5.47 21.41 0.56
CA ASP A 54 -5.50 21.49 -0.90
C ASP A 54 -4.19 20.98 -1.54
N ASP A 55 -3.04 21.11 -0.88
CA ASP A 55 -1.72 20.78 -1.45
C ASP A 55 -1.05 19.52 -0.86
N LEU A 56 -1.69 18.87 0.12
CA LEU A 56 -1.16 17.67 0.76
C LEU A 56 -2.24 16.62 0.96
N ALA A 57 -1.96 15.40 0.51
CA ALA A 57 -2.75 14.20 0.80
C ALA A 57 -1.90 13.13 1.47
N TYR A 58 -2.55 12.23 2.20
CA TYR A 58 -1.97 10.98 2.68
C TYR A 58 -2.68 9.79 2.03
N GLY A 59 -2.01 8.65 1.96
CA GLY A 59 -2.62 7.43 1.44
C GLY A 59 -1.67 6.25 1.40
N PHE A 60 -1.93 5.35 0.46
CA PHE A 60 -1.27 4.04 0.37
C PHE A 60 -0.96 3.71 -1.09
N ALA A 61 0.04 2.87 -1.32
CA ALA A 61 0.45 2.48 -2.67
C ALA A 61 1.00 1.06 -2.74
N ALA A 62 0.86 0.44 -3.92
CA ALA A 62 1.73 -0.65 -4.33
C ALA A 62 2.99 -0.08 -4.99
N VAL A 63 4.15 -0.66 -4.70
CA VAL A 63 5.44 -0.06 -5.13
C VAL A 63 6.38 -1.09 -5.77
N LYS A 64 7.15 -0.62 -6.74
CA LYS A 64 8.33 -1.30 -7.28
C LYS A 64 9.49 -0.31 -7.39
N LEU A 65 10.49 -0.43 -6.51
CA LEU A 65 11.68 0.44 -6.53
C LEU A 65 12.88 -0.28 -7.14
N SER A 66 13.59 0.41 -8.04
CA SER A 66 14.77 -0.14 -8.69
C SER A 66 15.86 -0.48 -7.67
N GLY A 67 16.47 -1.66 -7.81
CA GLY A 67 17.52 -2.14 -6.90
C GLY A 67 17.08 -2.44 -5.46
N LYS A 68 15.77 -2.54 -5.19
CA LYS A 68 15.22 -2.82 -3.85
C LYS A 68 14.27 -4.02 -3.88
N THR A 69 13.89 -4.48 -2.69
CA THR A 69 12.98 -5.62 -2.47
C THR A 69 11.86 -5.24 -1.50
N GLU A 70 10.88 -6.14 -1.33
CA GLU A 70 9.78 -5.96 -0.36
C GLU A 70 10.28 -5.65 1.04
N SER A 71 11.41 -6.24 1.46
CA SER A 71 12.02 -5.98 2.75
C SER A 71 12.46 -4.52 2.94
N ASN A 72 12.71 -3.80 1.84
CA ASN A 72 13.09 -2.40 1.89
C ASN A 72 11.89 -1.44 1.88
N TRP A 73 10.82 -1.77 1.15
CA TRP A 73 9.71 -0.84 0.97
C TRP A 73 8.50 -1.14 1.83
N CYS A 74 8.22 -2.41 2.17
CA CYS A 74 6.98 -2.75 2.89
C CYS A 74 6.86 -1.95 4.18
N CYS A 75 5.72 -1.27 4.33
CA CYS A 75 5.38 -0.34 5.42
C CYS A 75 6.21 0.95 5.49
N ALA A 76 7.21 1.16 4.61
CA ALA A 76 7.91 2.42 4.48
C ALA A 76 6.97 3.50 3.91
N CYS A 77 7.26 4.75 4.26
CA CYS A 77 6.53 5.91 3.75
C CYS A 77 7.41 6.75 2.81
N TYR A 78 6.79 7.30 1.77
CA TYR A 78 7.44 8.17 0.78
C TYR A 78 6.62 9.43 0.56
N GLU A 79 7.25 10.60 0.55
CA GLU A 79 6.63 11.84 0.08
C GLU A 79 6.84 11.94 -1.44
N LEU A 80 5.73 11.92 -2.17
CA LEU A 80 5.70 12.14 -3.61
C LEU A 80 5.39 13.62 -3.84
N THR A 81 6.15 14.25 -4.75
CA THR A 81 5.79 15.56 -5.32
C THR A 81 5.46 15.32 -6.79
N PHE A 82 4.20 15.58 -7.18
CA PHE A 82 3.79 15.37 -8.57
C PHE A 82 4.46 16.38 -9.48
N THR A 83 4.90 15.96 -10.66
CA THR A 83 5.66 16.79 -11.61
C THR A 83 4.91 17.10 -12.90
N SER A 84 3.69 16.57 -13.06
CA SER A 84 2.86 16.74 -14.25
C SER A 84 1.38 16.56 -13.93
N GLY A 85 0.51 16.76 -14.94
CA GLY A 85 -0.93 16.64 -14.80
C GLY A 85 -1.58 17.75 -13.95
N PRO A 86 -2.89 17.61 -13.64
CA PRO A 86 -3.65 18.64 -12.91
C PRO A 86 -3.22 18.82 -11.45
N VAL A 87 -2.43 17.89 -10.90
CA VAL A 87 -1.94 17.91 -9.51
C VAL A 87 -0.45 18.23 -9.41
N SER A 88 0.18 18.70 -10.50
CA SER A 88 1.60 19.08 -10.50
C SER A 88 1.91 20.07 -9.38
N GLY A 89 2.99 19.84 -8.65
CA GLY A 89 3.41 20.61 -7.47
C GLY A 89 2.78 20.18 -6.15
N LYS A 90 1.63 19.48 -6.17
CA LYS A 90 1.01 18.95 -4.95
C LYS A 90 1.80 17.76 -4.41
N LYS A 91 1.60 17.47 -3.13
CA LYS A 91 2.30 16.42 -2.41
C LYS A 91 1.37 15.32 -1.93
N MET A 92 1.87 14.09 -1.92
CA MET A 92 1.19 12.95 -1.30
C MET A 92 2.19 12.12 -0.52
N VAL A 93 1.94 11.88 0.77
CA VAL A 93 2.72 10.90 1.54
C VAL A 93 2.01 9.56 1.51
N VAL A 94 2.69 8.53 1.04
CA VAL A 94 2.12 7.19 0.89
C VAL A 94 2.86 6.17 1.74
N GLN A 95 2.13 5.29 2.42
CA GLN A 95 2.69 4.06 2.97
C GLN A 95 2.62 2.95 1.92
N THR A 96 3.69 2.17 1.76
CA THR A 96 3.62 1.00 0.86
C THR A 96 2.99 -0.20 1.55
N THR A 97 1.95 -0.73 0.92
CA THR A 97 1.14 -1.83 1.46
C THR A 97 1.18 -3.06 0.56
N ASN A 98 1.70 -2.89 -0.65
CA ASN A 98 1.74 -3.94 -1.65
C ASN A 98 2.96 -3.76 -2.58
N THR A 99 3.26 -4.80 -3.34
CA THR A 99 4.20 -4.77 -4.46
C THR A 99 3.41 -4.92 -5.76
N GLY A 100 3.66 -4.03 -6.72
CA GLY A 100 3.18 -4.24 -8.08
C GLY A 100 4.25 -4.96 -8.89
N GLY A 101 4.04 -6.25 -9.15
CA GLY A 101 5.03 -7.12 -9.81
C GLY A 101 5.23 -6.84 -11.30
N ASP A 102 4.22 -6.24 -11.93
CA ASP A 102 4.12 -5.83 -13.34
C ASP A 102 4.53 -4.36 -13.57
N LEU A 103 4.85 -3.64 -12.50
CA LEU A 103 5.20 -2.24 -12.59
C LEU A 103 6.64 -2.05 -13.08
N GLY A 104 6.86 -0.96 -13.81
CA GLY A 104 8.20 -0.48 -14.17
C GLY A 104 9.02 -0.04 -12.95
N ASP A 105 10.27 0.36 -13.20
CA ASP A 105 11.16 0.85 -12.15
C ASP A 105 10.65 2.15 -11.51
N ASN A 106 10.75 2.23 -10.19
CA ASN A 106 10.35 3.37 -9.35
C ASN A 106 8.87 3.77 -9.54
N HIS A 107 8.01 2.77 -9.68
CA HIS A 107 6.58 2.95 -9.88
C HIS A 107 5.82 2.92 -8.55
N PHE A 108 4.88 3.85 -8.38
CA PHE A 108 3.90 3.90 -7.30
C PHE A 108 2.50 3.79 -7.88
N ASP A 109 1.82 2.67 -7.64
CA ASP A 109 0.42 2.46 -7.99
C ASP A 109 -0.42 2.86 -6.78
N LEU A 110 -1.04 4.05 -6.88
CA LEU A 110 -1.76 4.67 -5.78
C LEU A 110 -3.08 3.93 -5.54
N ALA A 111 -3.36 3.55 -4.30
CA ALA A 111 -4.65 2.96 -3.96
C ALA A 111 -5.71 4.07 -3.90
N ILE A 112 -6.66 4.04 -4.84
CA ILE A 112 -7.75 5.02 -4.99
C ILE A 112 -9.04 4.29 -5.38
#